data_AF-A0A1J5X8P0-F1
#
_entry.id   AF-A0A1J5X8P0-F1
#
_cell.length_a   1.000
_cell.length_b   1.000
_cell.length_c   1.000
_cell.angle_alpha   90.00
_cell.angle_beta   90.00
_cell.angle_gamma   90.00
#
_symmetry.space_group_name_H-M   'P 1'
#
loop_
_entity.id
_entity.type
_entity.pdbx_description
1 polymer ?
#
loop_
_entity_poly.entity_id
_entity_poly.type
_entity_poly.pdbx_seq_one_letter_code
_entity_poly.pdbx_strand_id
1 'polypeptide(L)'
;MAVKICDFGNCHEGEKEKIFFGRVTDGYYSDILSVVDLMGYFYIGDSFSDWVFSKTFSIGEMERFVDAQWSGVALDNHFKKIYKEMEGVVSKNGLDLFLKLIASRKTGAYTAAAQALKHPFFAEGYEHDLSFWKRWSLKLKQQALFS
;
A
#
# COMPACT_ATOMS: atom_id res chain seq x y z
N MET A 1 -0.47 -22.10 -7.31
CA MET A 1 -0.44 -20.98 -8.28
C MET A 1 0.85 -20.22 -8.07
N ALA A 2 1.58 -19.88 -9.12
CA ALA A 2 2.81 -19.07 -9.01
C ALA A 2 2.55 -17.69 -9.62
N VAL A 3 2.88 -16.62 -8.89
CA VAL A 3 2.81 -15.25 -9.39
C VAL A 3 4.14 -14.93 -10.07
N LYS A 4 4.09 -14.36 -11.28
CA LYS A 4 5.27 -13.91 -12.02
C LYS A 4 5.08 -12.44 -12.40
N ILE A 5 6.07 -11.61 -12.10
CA ILE A 5 6.13 -10.21 -12.55
C ILE A 5 6.56 -10.21 -14.02
N CYS A 6 5.98 -9.33 -14.82
CA CYS A 6 6.28 -9.17 -16.25
C CYS A 6 6.36 -7.67 -16.60
N ASP A 7 6.60 -7.36 -17.87
CA ASP A 7 6.74 -5.98 -18.40
C ASP A 7 7.92 -5.18 -17.82
N PHE A 8 9.13 -5.69 -18.05
CA PHE A 8 10.37 -5.04 -17.62
C PHE A 8 10.85 -3.93 -18.57
N GLY A 9 10.01 -3.49 -19.53
CA GLY A 9 10.39 -2.49 -20.55
C GLY A 9 10.70 -1.10 -19.98
N ASN A 10 10.20 -0.82 -18.77
CA ASN A 10 10.42 0.42 -18.03
C ASN A 10 11.29 0.22 -16.77
N CYS A 11 11.98 -0.91 -16.63
CA CYS A 11 12.90 -1.14 -15.53
C CYS A 11 14.19 -0.34 -15.70
N HIS A 12 14.71 0.16 -14.60
CA HIS A 12 15.97 0.91 -14.59
C HIS A 12 16.79 0.54 -13.36
N GLU A 13 18.08 0.82 -13.41
CA GLU A 13 18.97 0.72 -12.26
C GLU A 13 18.56 1.71 -11.16
N GLY A 14 18.34 1.21 -9.94
CA GLY A 14 17.57 1.93 -8.93
C GLY A 14 18.27 3.08 -8.21
N GLU A 15 19.57 3.28 -8.42
CA GLU A 15 20.33 4.40 -7.84
C GLU A 15 20.10 5.74 -8.55
N LYS A 16 19.45 5.73 -9.72
CA LYS A 16 19.13 6.99 -10.41
C LYS A 16 17.89 7.61 -9.78
N GLU A 17 18.08 8.78 -9.20
CA GLU A 17 17.01 9.73 -8.91
C GLU A 17 16.11 9.87 -10.15
N LYS A 18 14.86 9.46 -10.02
CA LYS A 18 13.87 9.58 -11.09
C LYS A 18 12.85 10.62 -10.73
N ILE A 19 12.44 11.36 -11.75
CA ILE A 19 11.24 12.18 -11.66
C ILE A 19 10.04 11.23 -11.82
N PHE A 20 9.51 10.74 -10.72
CA PHE A 20 8.25 10.02 -10.69
C PHE A 20 7.13 11.03 -10.35
N PHE A 21 6.16 11.20 -11.25
CA PHE A 21 5.05 12.14 -11.09
C PHE A 21 5.45 13.60 -10.76
N GLY A 22 6.57 14.07 -11.30
CA GLY A 22 7.09 15.42 -11.07
C GLY A 22 7.87 15.59 -9.75
N ARG A 23 8.18 14.49 -9.05
CA ARG A 23 9.01 14.48 -7.83
C ARG A 23 10.20 13.58 -8.02
N VAL A 24 11.34 14.01 -7.48
CA VAL A 24 12.54 13.18 -7.41
C VAL A 24 12.32 12.11 -6.34
N THR A 25 12.28 10.85 -6.76
CA THR A 25 12.26 9.67 -5.90
C THR A 25 13.34 8.70 -6.35
N ASP A 26 13.94 7.96 -5.43
CA ASP A 26 14.76 6.81 -5.83
C ASP A 26 13.85 5.78 -6.54
N GLY A 27 14.43 5.02 -7.48
CA GLY A 27 13.66 4.08 -8.30
C GLY A 27 13.02 2.96 -7.47
N TYR A 28 13.69 2.54 -6.38
CA TYR A 28 13.23 1.45 -5.54
C TYR A 28 11.98 1.82 -4.73
N TYR A 29 11.91 3.04 -4.20
CA TYR A 29 10.77 3.52 -3.43
C TYR A 29 9.51 3.65 -4.30
N SER A 30 9.68 4.00 -5.57
CA SER A 30 8.58 4.00 -6.54
C SER A 30 7.95 2.61 -6.70
N ASP A 31 8.77 1.56 -6.75
CA ASP A 31 8.28 0.18 -6.82
C ASP A 31 7.58 -0.21 -5.50
N ILE A 32 8.10 0.21 -4.36
CA ILE A 32 7.46 -0.01 -3.05
C ILE A 32 6.08 0.67 -2.98
N LEU A 33 5.95 1.92 -3.43
CA LEU A 33 4.65 2.59 -3.49
C LEU A 33 3.68 1.87 -4.42
N SER A 34 4.16 1.27 -5.50
CA SER A 34 3.34 0.42 -6.39
C SER A 34 2.86 -0.86 -5.69
N VAL A 35 3.63 -1.40 -4.74
CA VAL A 35 3.17 -2.53 -3.90
C VAL A 35 2.12 -2.08 -2.88
N VAL A 36 2.31 -0.93 -2.24
CA VAL A 36 1.29 -0.31 -1.36
C VAL A 36 -0.02 -0.10 -2.14
N ASP A 37 0.11 0.30 -3.40
CA ASP A 37 -1.00 0.48 -4.32
C ASP A 37 -1.81 -0.81 -4.53
N LEU A 38 -1.07 -1.88 -4.86
CA LEU A 38 -1.62 -3.22 -5.04
C LEU A 38 -2.28 -3.74 -3.76
N MET A 39 -1.72 -3.47 -2.58
CA MET A 39 -2.37 -3.83 -1.32
C MET A 39 -3.73 -3.13 -1.19
N GLY A 40 -3.80 -1.82 -1.46
CA GLY A 40 -5.07 -1.09 -1.49
C GLY A 40 -6.07 -1.71 -2.46
N TYR A 41 -5.62 -2.01 -3.68
CA TYR A 41 -6.46 -2.63 -4.71
C TYR A 41 -7.01 -4.00 -4.28
N PHE A 42 -6.17 -4.89 -3.77
CA PHE A 42 -6.61 -6.24 -3.41
C PHE A 42 -7.54 -6.28 -2.19
N TYR A 43 -7.34 -5.39 -1.22
CA TYR A 43 -8.07 -5.42 0.04
C TYR A 43 -9.32 -4.53 0.04
N ILE A 44 -9.25 -3.33 -0.56
CA ILE A 44 -10.36 -2.38 -0.61
C ILE A 44 -11.16 -2.53 -1.91
N GLY A 45 -10.52 -2.97 -3.01
CA GLY A 45 -11.14 -3.05 -4.33
C GLY A 45 -11.13 -1.73 -5.12
N ASP A 46 -10.53 -0.69 -4.56
CA ASP A 46 -10.32 0.58 -5.26
C ASP A 46 -8.86 0.60 -5.71
N SER A 47 -8.60 0.91 -6.98
CA SER A 47 -7.23 1.05 -7.44
C SER A 47 -6.63 2.29 -6.78
N PHE A 48 -5.67 2.07 -5.90
CA PHE A 48 -4.89 3.14 -5.29
C PHE A 48 -4.13 3.94 -6.36
N SER A 49 -4.01 3.38 -7.59
CA SER A 49 -3.54 4.08 -8.76
C SER A 49 -4.36 5.35 -9.01
N ASP A 50 -5.67 5.34 -8.77
CA ASP A 50 -6.47 6.56 -8.87
C ASP A 50 -6.08 7.60 -7.83
N TRP A 51 -5.46 7.24 -6.71
CA TRP A 51 -5.05 8.16 -5.65
C TRP A 51 -3.62 8.68 -5.80
N VAL A 52 -2.69 7.81 -6.22
CA VAL A 52 -1.29 8.18 -6.49
C VAL A 52 -1.16 8.87 -7.86
N PHE A 53 -1.86 8.38 -8.91
CA PHE A 53 -1.85 9.03 -10.23
C PHE A 53 -2.61 10.36 -10.24
N SER A 54 -3.66 10.53 -9.42
CA SER A 54 -4.36 11.82 -9.31
C SER A 54 -3.64 12.86 -8.43
N LYS A 55 -2.49 12.51 -7.83
CA LYS A 55 -1.81 13.34 -6.80
C LYS A 55 -2.70 13.65 -5.58
N THR A 56 -3.66 12.78 -5.25
CA THR A 56 -4.54 12.97 -4.08
C THR A 56 -3.74 13.05 -2.78
N PHE A 57 -2.56 12.41 -2.73
CA PHE A 57 -1.63 12.51 -1.61
C PHE A 57 -0.21 12.77 -2.07
N SER A 58 0.46 13.68 -1.38
CA SER A 58 1.90 13.79 -1.47
C SER A 58 2.58 12.73 -0.61
N ILE A 59 3.76 12.24 -1.06
CA ILE A 59 4.62 11.34 -0.27
C ILE A 59 4.83 11.88 1.16
N GLY A 60 5.09 13.19 1.28
CA GLY A 60 5.28 13.82 2.59
C GLY A 60 4.03 13.85 3.47
N GLU A 61 2.82 13.88 2.89
CA GLU A 61 1.58 13.73 3.68
C GLU A 61 1.41 12.31 4.20
N MET A 62 1.72 11.30 3.37
CA MET A 62 1.69 9.91 3.79
C MET A 62 2.73 9.64 4.90
N GLU A 63 3.97 10.09 4.72
CA GLU A 63 5.04 9.93 5.72
C GLU A 63 4.67 10.61 7.06
N ARG A 64 4.18 11.86 7.02
CA ARG A 64 3.71 12.55 8.24
C ARG A 64 2.55 11.84 8.93
N PHE A 65 1.66 11.22 8.15
CA PHE A 65 0.58 10.41 8.72
C PHE A 65 1.13 9.20 9.46
N VAL A 66 2.05 8.46 8.84
CA VAL A 66 2.66 7.28 9.47
C VAL A 66 3.39 7.67 10.77
N ASP A 67 4.16 8.76 10.74
CA ASP A 67 4.82 9.29 11.94
C ASP A 67 3.82 9.60 13.07
N ALA A 68 2.70 10.23 12.73
CA ALA A 68 1.66 10.54 13.69
C ALA A 68 1.02 9.27 14.27
N GLN A 69 0.71 8.28 13.43
CA GLN A 69 0.16 6.99 13.87
C GLN A 69 1.11 6.27 14.83
N TRP A 70 2.40 6.18 14.51
CA TRP A 70 3.38 5.54 15.39
C TRP A 70 3.63 6.31 16.69
N SER A 71 3.45 7.62 16.68
CA SER A 71 3.55 8.47 17.87
C SER A 71 2.26 8.49 18.73
N GLY A 72 1.21 7.79 18.30
CA GLY A 72 -0.11 7.83 18.96
C GLY A 72 -0.87 9.15 18.77
N VAL A 73 -0.44 9.99 17.83
CA VAL A 73 -1.07 11.27 17.52
C VAL A 73 -2.11 11.08 16.41
N ALA A 74 -3.32 11.55 16.66
CA ALA A 74 -4.37 11.56 15.65
C ALA A 74 -4.14 12.72 14.66
N LEU A 75 -3.62 12.41 13.47
CA LEU A 75 -3.56 13.35 12.37
C LEU A 75 -4.82 13.20 11.50
N ASP A 76 -5.61 14.27 11.40
CA ASP A 76 -6.79 14.29 10.54
C ASP A 76 -6.40 14.80 9.15
N ASN A 77 -6.15 13.85 8.24
CA ASN A 77 -5.86 14.14 6.84
C ASN A 77 -6.64 13.19 5.93
N HIS A 78 -6.59 13.44 4.63
CA HIS A 78 -7.33 12.62 3.67
C HIS A 78 -6.83 11.16 3.66
N PHE A 79 -5.58 10.89 4.06
CA PHE A 79 -5.02 9.54 4.11
C PHE A 79 -5.63 8.70 5.23
N LYS A 80 -6.13 9.34 6.30
CA LYS A 80 -6.83 8.70 7.40
C LYS A 80 -8.03 7.86 6.96
N LYS A 81 -8.76 8.29 5.92
CA LYS A 81 -9.90 7.53 5.39
C LYS A 81 -9.45 6.16 4.90
N ILE A 82 -8.36 6.13 4.14
CA ILE A 82 -7.75 4.93 3.59
C ILE A 82 -7.26 4.02 4.70
N TYR A 83 -6.53 4.61 5.65
CA TYR A 83 -6.04 3.88 6.80
C TYR A 83 -7.18 3.14 7.53
N LYS A 84 -8.31 3.82 7.76
CA LYS A 84 -9.49 3.22 8.39
C LYS A 84 -10.13 2.13 7.54
N GLU A 85 -10.18 2.31 6.23
CA GLU A 85 -10.69 1.29 5.32
C GLU A 85 -9.79 0.05 5.34
N MET A 86 -8.47 0.23 5.21
CA MET A 86 -7.49 -0.84 5.35
C MET A 86 -7.62 -1.55 6.71
N GLU A 87 -7.65 -0.81 7.82
CA GLU A 87 -7.80 -1.33 9.18
C GLU A 87 -9.03 -2.23 9.34
N GLY A 88 -10.11 -1.96 8.60
CA GLY A 88 -11.32 -2.79 8.60
C GLY A 88 -11.23 -4.07 7.77
N VAL A 89 -10.26 -4.20 6.86
CA VAL A 89 -10.19 -5.30 5.88
C VAL A 89 -8.88 -6.10 5.88
N VAL A 90 -7.82 -5.61 6.52
CA VAL A 90 -6.52 -6.29 6.62
C VAL A 90 -6.23 -6.76 8.04
N SER A 91 -5.35 -7.76 8.17
CA SER A 91 -4.85 -8.20 9.48
C SER A 91 -4.01 -7.11 10.16
N LYS A 92 -3.78 -7.23 11.48
CA LYS A 92 -2.86 -6.32 12.19
C LYS A 92 -1.47 -6.29 11.56
N ASN A 93 -0.95 -7.45 11.14
CA ASN A 93 0.35 -7.53 10.48
C ASN A 93 0.32 -6.92 9.08
N GLY A 94 -0.80 -7.05 8.35
CA GLY A 94 -1.00 -6.43 7.04
C GLY A 94 -1.03 -4.90 7.13
N LEU A 95 -1.72 -4.37 8.14
CA LEU A 95 -1.77 -2.92 8.40
C LEU A 95 -0.39 -2.39 8.81
N ASP A 96 0.34 -3.13 9.65
CA ASP A 96 1.71 -2.79 10.04
C ASP A 96 2.67 -2.81 8.85
N LEU A 97 2.58 -3.83 7.98
CA LEU A 97 3.36 -3.88 6.73
C LEU A 97 3.04 -2.68 5.83
N PHE A 98 1.76 -2.37 5.63
CA PHE A 98 1.31 -1.24 4.82
C PHE A 98 1.94 0.07 5.27
N LEU A 99 1.92 0.37 6.57
CA LEU A 99 2.55 1.58 7.13
C LEU A 99 4.08 1.58 6.97
N LYS A 100 4.74 0.43 7.19
CA LYS A 100 6.19 0.30 7.05
C LYS A 100 6.67 0.50 5.61
N LEU A 101 5.92 0.02 4.62
CA LEU A 101 6.23 0.24 3.21
C LEU A 101 6.13 1.71 2.83
N ILE A 102 5.12 2.43 3.35
CA ILE A 102 4.98 3.88 3.13
C ILE A 102 6.16 4.65 3.72
N ALA A 103 6.58 4.31 4.94
CA ALA A 103 7.71 4.96 5.64
C ALA A 103 9.10 4.45 5.20
N SER A 104 9.18 3.54 4.23
CA SER A 104 10.44 2.88 3.83
C SER A 104 11.50 3.87 3.36
N ARG A 105 11.11 4.91 2.62
CA ARG A 105 12.04 5.98 2.19
C ARG A 105 12.71 6.69 3.37
N LYS A 106 11.91 7.07 4.37
CA LYS A 106 12.39 7.82 5.54
C LYS A 106 13.25 6.95 6.46
N THR A 107 12.90 5.68 6.59
CA THR A 107 13.59 4.75 7.50
C THR A 107 14.80 4.06 6.86
N GLY A 108 14.89 4.04 5.53
CA GLY A 108 15.88 3.26 4.77
C GLY A 108 15.66 1.74 4.84
N ALA A 109 14.71 1.28 5.66
CA ALA A 109 14.31 -0.11 5.80
C ALA A 109 13.13 -0.42 4.87
N TYR A 110 12.93 -1.70 4.52
CA TYR A 110 11.85 -2.12 3.61
C TYR A 110 11.96 -1.51 2.19
N THR A 111 13.12 -0.96 1.84
CA THR A 111 13.49 -0.51 0.49
C THR A 111 13.83 -1.68 -0.43
N ALA A 112 14.16 -2.84 0.15
CA ALA A 112 14.40 -4.09 -0.57
C ALA A 112 13.33 -5.14 -0.26
N ALA A 113 12.83 -5.81 -1.31
CA ALA A 113 11.83 -6.88 -1.18
C ALA A 113 12.25 -7.97 -0.18
N ALA A 114 13.54 -8.35 -0.16
CA ALA A 114 14.05 -9.36 0.77
C ALA A 114 13.90 -8.99 2.25
N GLN A 115 13.89 -7.70 2.59
CA GLN A 115 13.62 -7.24 3.95
C GLN A 115 12.12 -7.30 4.25
N ALA A 116 11.28 -6.85 3.31
CA ALA A 116 9.83 -6.89 3.45
C ALA A 116 9.30 -8.32 3.61
N LEU A 117 9.86 -9.29 2.87
CA LEU A 117 9.44 -10.70 2.93
C LEU A 117 9.66 -11.37 4.30
N LYS A 118 10.47 -10.78 5.18
CA LYS A 118 10.65 -11.26 6.56
C LYS A 118 9.55 -10.78 7.51
N HIS A 119 8.63 -9.93 7.04
CA HIS A 119 7.57 -9.39 7.86
C HIS A 119 6.61 -10.49 8.35
N PRO A 120 6.11 -10.45 9.60
CA PRO A 120 5.15 -11.44 10.11
C PRO A 120 3.89 -11.61 9.26
N PHE A 121 3.53 -10.59 8.48
CA PHE A 121 2.46 -10.67 7.48
C PHE A 121 2.63 -11.84 6.50
N PHE A 122 3.85 -12.17 6.09
CA PHE A 122 4.08 -13.28 5.15
C PHE A 122 4.14 -14.66 5.83
N ALA A 123 4.14 -14.69 7.16
CA ALA A 123 4.14 -15.91 7.96
C ALA A 123 2.75 -16.24 8.53
N GLU A 124 1.79 -15.32 8.43
CA GLU A 124 0.43 -15.57 8.92
C GLU A 124 -0.34 -16.49 7.96
N GLY A 125 -1.12 -17.42 8.52
CA GLY A 125 -1.95 -18.32 7.73
C GLY A 125 -3.07 -17.56 7.04
N TYR A 126 -3.34 -17.88 5.76
CA TYR A 126 -4.38 -17.26 4.93
C TYR A 126 -5.82 -17.56 5.36
N GLU A 127 -6.04 -18.15 6.55
CA GLU A 127 -7.34 -18.72 6.97
C GLU A 127 -8.48 -17.69 7.06
N HIS A 128 -8.15 -16.39 7.11
CA HIS A 128 -9.13 -15.30 7.16
C HIS A 128 -9.18 -14.45 5.89
N ASP A 129 -8.31 -14.68 4.91
CA ASP A 129 -8.33 -13.93 3.67
C ASP A 129 -9.40 -14.50 2.73
N LEU A 130 -10.60 -13.92 2.78
CA LEU A 130 -11.61 -14.16 1.76
C LEU A 130 -11.00 -13.88 0.39
N SER A 131 -11.16 -14.80 -0.57
CA SER A 131 -10.72 -14.57 -1.95
C SER A 131 -11.27 -13.25 -2.48
N PHE A 132 -10.50 -12.51 -3.28
CA PHE A 132 -10.89 -11.25 -3.90
C PHE A 132 -12.34 -11.27 -4.44
N TRP A 133 -12.69 -12.32 -5.19
CA TRP A 133 -14.04 -12.50 -5.77
C TRP A 133 -15.16 -12.59 -4.72
N LYS A 134 -14.90 -13.22 -3.57
CA LYS A 134 -15.86 -13.28 -2.46
C LYS A 134 -16.03 -11.90 -1.81
N ARG A 135 -14.96 -11.14 -1.61
CA ARG A 135 -15.03 -9.76 -1.09
C ARG A 135 -15.76 -8.83 -2.05
N TRP A 136 -15.38 -8.86 -3.33
CA TRP A 136 -16.03 -8.06 -4.37
C TRP A 136 -17.53 -8.37 -4.46
N SER A 137 -17.90 -9.65 -4.43
CA SER A 137 -19.30 -10.07 -4.41
C SER A 137 -20.06 -9.56 -3.17
N LEU A 138 -19.43 -9.57 -1.99
CA LEU A 138 -20.03 -9.01 -0.76
C LEU A 138 -20.20 -7.48 -0.86
N LYS A 139 -19.21 -6.77 -1.41
CA LYS A 139 -19.25 -5.30 -1.60
C LYS A 139 -20.39 -4.92 -2.56
N LEU A 140 -20.54 -5.65 -3.67
CA LEU A 140 -21.67 -5.48 -4.62
C LEU A 140 -23.03 -5.75 -3.96
N LYS A 141 -23.14 -6.81 -3.14
CA LYS A 141 -24.38 -7.12 -2.42
C LYS A 141 -24.75 -6.04 -1.41
N GLN A 142 -23.78 -5.46 -0.70
CA GLN A 142 -24.04 -4.34 0.21
C GLN A 142 -24.52 -3.11 -0.55
N GLN A 143 -23.88 -2.74 -1.67
CA GLN A 143 -24.30 -1.58 -2.47
C GLN A 143 -25.71 -1.75 -3.05
N ALA A 144 -26.10 -2.96 -3.44
CA ALA A 144 -27.44 -3.27 -3.94
C ALA A 144 -28.54 -3.30 -2.84
N LEU A 145 -28.17 -3.45 -1.57
CA LEU A 145 -29.12 -3.44 -0.43
C LEU A 145 -29.39 -2.04 0.12
N PHE A 146 -28.57 -1.05 -0.25
CA PHE A 146 -28.70 0.35 0.15
C PHE A 146 -29.03 1.28 -1.03
N SER A 147 -29.51 0.73 -2.15
CA SER A 147 -30.01 1.48 -3.33
C SER A 147 -31.53 1.39 -3.47
#